data_AF-A0A2G2GIQ8-F1
#
_entry.id   AF-A0A2G2GIQ8-F1
#
_cell.length_a   1.000
_cell.length_b   1.000
_cell.length_c   1.000
_cell.angle_alpha   90.00
_cell.angle_beta   90.00
_cell.angle_gamma   90.00
#
_symmetry.space_group_name_H-M   'P 1'
#
loop_
_entity.id
_entity.type
_entity.pdbx_description
1 polymer ?
#
loop_
_entity_poly.entity_id
_entity_poly.type
_entity_poly.pdbx_seq_one_letter_code
_entity_poly.pdbx_strand_id
1 'polypeptide(L)'
;MVWNRNRAVALNDDLDILLGDLFNEWGLENLPDGEAMLKKYLPLRSLDFTNEIVVCAGMKVEDETNLARRIKRKFVQRYGQTVSTASYGREY
;
A
#
# COMPACT_ATOMS: atom_id res chain seq x y z
N MET A 1 7.32 3.89 15.34
CA MET A 1 7.80 2.52 15.07
C MET A 1 8.72 2.53 13.85
N VAL A 2 9.57 1.49 13.71
CA VAL A 2 10.53 1.31 12.61
C VAL A 2 9.81 0.77 11.38
N TRP A 3 9.93 1.50 10.27
CA TRP A 3 9.55 1.04 8.94
C TRP A 3 10.15 -0.35 8.67
N ASN A 4 9.32 -1.35 8.37
CA ASN A 4 9.81 -2.69 8.04
C ASN A 4 10.48 -2.70 6.66
N ARG A 5 11.81 -2.78 6.63
CA ARG A 5 12.60 -2.81 5.38
C ARG A 5 12.68 -4.19 4.74
N ASN A 6 12.28 -5.26 5.45
CA ASN A 6 12.25 -6.58 4.85
C ASN A 6 11.11 -6.65 3.85
N ARG A 7 11.47 -6.99 2.61
CA ARG A 7 10.51 -7.29 1.55
C ARG A 7 10.14 -8.76 1.61
N ALA A 8 8.85 -9.07 1.57
CA ALA A 8 8.41 -10.44 1.42
C ALA A 8 8.72 -10.96 0.01
N VAL A 9 8.80 -12.29 -0.15
CA VAL A 9 9.02 -12.91 -1.47
C VAL A 9 7.79 -12.71 -2.37
N ALA A 10 6.61 -12.69 -1.77
CA ALA A 10 5.34 -12.56 -2.48
C ALA A 10 4.76 -11.15 -2.29
N LEU A 11 4.27 -10.55 -3.37
CA LEU A 11 3.76 -9.17 -3.38
C LEU A 11 2.54 -8.99 -2.46
N ASN A 12 1.69 -10.00 -2.34
CA ASN A 12 0.54 -9.99 -1.42
C ASN A 12 0.99 -9.84 0.03
N ASP A 13 1.99 -10.61 0.44
CA ASP A 13 2.56 -10.61 1.79
C ASP A 13 3.31 -9.29 2.06
N ASP A 14 4.00 -8.74 1.05
CA ASP A 14 4.68 -7.45 1.19
C ASP A 14 3.72 -6.27 1.29
N LEU A 15 2.60 -6.33 0.58
CA LEU A 15 1.53 -5.36 0.72
C LEU A 15 0.93 -5.43 2.12
N ASP A 16 0.75 -6.63 2.67
CA ASP A 16 0.28 -6.81 4.05
C ASP A 16 1.22 -6.17 5.07
N ILE A 17 2.54 -6.33 4.89
CA ILE A 17 3.56 -5.64 5.70
C ILE A 17 3.40 -4.12 5.61
N LEU A 18 3.22 -3.58 4.40
CA LEU A 18 3.00 -2.14 4.22
C LEU A 18 1.71 -1.70 4.93
N LEU A 19 0.62 -2.45 4.79
CA LEU A 19 -0.66 -2.14 5.42
C LEU A 19 -0.57 -2.17 6.94
N GLY A 20 0.13 -3.15 7.51
CA GLY A 20 0.43 -3.21 8.93
C GLY A 20 1.22 -2.00 9.42
N ASP A 21 2.21 -1.53 8.64
CA ASP A 21 2.97 -0.31 8.95
C ASP A 21 2.09 0.95 8.89
N LEU A 22 1.16 1.01 7.93
CA LEU A 22 0.17 2.08 7.81
C LEU A 22 -0.82 2.10 8.98
N PHE A 23 -1.36 0.95 9.35
CA PHE A 23 -2.21 0.77 10.53
C PHE A 23 -1.47 1.19 11.80
N ASN A 24 -0.23 0.73 11.97
CA ASN A 24 0.53 1.02 13.18
C ASN A 24 0.98 2.49 13.29
N GLU A 25 1.35 3.12 12.16
CA GLU A 25 1.82 4.51 12.16
C GLU A 25 0.66 5.53 12.23
N TRP A 26 -0.46 5.25 11.55
CA TRP A 26 -1.55 6.21 11.37
C TRP A 26 -2.91 5.76 11.91
N GLY A 27 -3.00 4.58 12.51
CA GLY A 27 -4.24 4.06 13.10
C GLY A 27 -5.33 3.81 12.05
N LEU A 28 -4.96 3.50 10.81
CA LEU A 28 -5.93 3.28 9.73
C LEU A 28 -6.62 1.94 9.90
N GLU A 29 -7.81 1.95 10.49
CA GLU A 29 -8.64 0.75 10.67
C GLU A 29 -9.38 0.37 9.37
N ASN A 30 -9.73 -0.91 9.20
CA ASN A 30 -10.46 -1.45 8.03
C ASN A 30 -9.70 -1.42 6.69
N LEU A 31 -8.37 -1.54 6.71
CA LEU A 31 -7.58 -1.70 5.49
C LEU A 31 -7.88 -3.04 4.79
N PRO A 32 -7.93 -3.06 3.45
CA PRO A 32 -8.10 -4.30 2.71
C PRO A 32 -6.80 -5.11 2.69
N ASP A 33 -6.89 -6.43 2.65
CA ASP A 33 -5.72 -7.31 2.57
C ASP A 33 -4.94 -7.12 1.25
N GLY A 34 -3.63 -7.41 1.28
CA GLY A 34 -2.77 -7.31 0.10
C GLY A 34 -3.27 -8.14 -1.09
N GLU A 35 -3.82 -9.33 -0.84
CA GLU A 35 -4.42 -10.18 -1.88
C GLU A 35 -5.68 -9.54 -2.50
N ALA A 36 -6.56 -8.98 -1.68
CA ALA A 36 -7.79 -8.33 -2.14
C ALA A 36 -7.47 -7.13 -3.04
N MET A 37 -6.47 -6.33 -2.68
CA MET A 37 -6.01 -5.22 -3.51
C MET A 37 -5.44 -5.66 -4.84
N LEU A 38 -4.60 -6.70 -4.86
CA LEU A 38 -4.03 -7.23 -6.11
C LEU A 38 -5.11 -7.82 -7.02
N LYS A 39 -6.14 -8.44 -6.46
CA LYS A 39 -7.26 -8.99 -7.22
C LYS A 39 -8.11 -7.90 -7.90
N LYS A 40 -8.21 -6.73 -7.27
CA LYS A 40 -9.02 -5.60 -7.76
C LYS A 40 -8.25 -4.67 -8.69
N TYR A 41 -6.94 -4.49 -8.44
CA TYR A 41 -6.08 -3.58 -9.20
C TYR A 41 -4.77 -4.27 -9.58
N LEU A 42 -4.76 -4.93 -10.75
CA LEU A 42 -3.54 -5.44 -11.38
C LEU A 42 -3.42 -4.81 -12.78
N PRO A 43 -2.40 -3.98 -13.06
CA PRO A 43 -1.28 -3.56 -12.20
C PRO A 43 -1.70 -2.56 -11.11
N LEU A 44 -1.17 -2.72 -9.90
CA LEU A 44 -1.47 -1.85 -8.76
C LEU A 44 -0.66 -0.55 -8.87
N ARG A 45 -1.35 0.58 -9.03
CA ARG A 45 -0.71 1.89 -9.09
C ARG A 45 -0.72 2.57 -7.73
N SER A 46 0.27 3.42 -7.51
CA SER A 46 0.37 4.21 -6.27
C SER A 46 -0.87 5.07 -5.99
N LEU A 47 -1.53 5.59 -7.03
CA LEU A 47 -2.76 6.37 -6.88
C LEU A 47 -3.95 5.50 -6.48
N ASP A 48 -4.16 4.37 -7.16
CA ASP A 48 -5.26 3.44 -6.88
C ASP A 48 -5.14 2.85 -5.47
N PHE A 49 -3.91 2.47 -5.08
CA PHE A 49 -3.60 2.04 -3.71
C PHE A 49 -3.97 3.11 -2.69
N THR A 50 -3.51 4.36 -2.89
CA THR A 50 -3.78 5.44 -1.95
C THR A 50 -5.28 5.73 -1.84
N ASN A 51 -6.00 5.72 -2.96
CA ASN A 51 -7.42 5.98 -2.98
C ASN A 51 -8.19 4.88 -2.24
N GLU A 52 -7.86 3.62 -2.49
CA GLU A 52 -8.49 2.49 -1.80
C GLU A 52 -8.22 2.54 -0.29
N ILE A 53 -6.99 2.84 0.15
CA ILE A 53 -6.67 2.98 1.57
C ILE A 53 -7.51 4.06 2.24
N VAL A 54 -7.62 5.22 1.60
CA VAL A 54 -8.40 6.34 2.15
C VAL A 54 -9.89 5.99 2.20
N VAL A 55 -10.43 5.37 1.14
CA VAL A 55 -11.83 4.92 1.08
C VAL A 55 -12.12 3.85 2.14
N CYS A 56 -11.26 2.83 2.27
CA CYS A 56 -11.39 1.76 3.26
C CYS A 56 -11.26 2.27 4.70
N ALA A 57 -10.36 3.22 4.94
CA ALA A 57 -10.23 3.88 6.24
C ALA A 57 -11.44 4.78 6.59
N GLY A 58 -12.43 4.90 5.69
CA GLY A 58 -13.60 5.76 5.88
C GLY A 58 -13.26 7.26 5.83
N MET A 59 -12.06 7.61 5.36
CA MET A 59 -11.57 8.97 5.27
C MET A 59 -11.94 9.56 3.91
N LYS A 60 -12.18 10.86 3.86
CA LYS A 60 -12.33 11.57 2.58
C LYS A 60 -10.95 12.03 2.11
N VAL A 61 -10.59 11.72 0.87
CA VAL A 61 -9.31 12.14 0.23
C VAL A 61 -9.11 13.65 0.31
N GLU A 62 -10.20 14.42 0.28
CA GLU A 62 -10.19 15.88 0.34
C GLU A 62 -9.80 16.40 1.73
N ASP A 63 -10.26 15.76 2.81
CA ASP A 63 -9.94 16.11 4.20
C ASP A 63 -8.49 15.74 4.57
N GLU A 64 -8.02 14.61 4.05
CA GLU A 64 -6.74 13.98 4.44
C GLU A 64 -5.70 14.02 3.31
N THR A 65 -5.65 15.14 2.58
CA THR A 65 -4.72 15.33 1.44
C THR A 65 -3.25 15.11 1.84
N ASN A 66 -2.88 15.43 3.09
CA ASN A 66 -1.52 15.20 3.59
C ASN A 66 -1.23 13.72 3.86
N LEU A 67 -2.18 12.99 4.45
CA LEU A 67 -2.05 11.56 4.69
C LEU A 67 -1.96 10.80 3.36
N ALA A 68 -2.84 11.11 2.40
CA ALA A 68 -2.81 10.52 1.05
C ALA A 68 -1.44 10.71 0.38
N ARG A 69 -0.84 11.91 0.49
CA ARG A 69 0.51 12.16 -0.01
C ARG A 69 1.58 11.32 0.69
N ARG A 70 1.46 11.10 2.00
CA ARG A 70 2.40 10.26 2.78
C ARG A 70 2.26 8.79 2.39
N ILE A 71 1.04 8.24 2.32
CA ILE A 71 0.75 6.88 1.87
C ILE A 71 1.34 6.65 0.48
N LYS A 72 1.05 7.55 -0.46
CA LYS A 72 1.58 7.48 -1.83
C LYS A 72 3.10 7.46 -1.85
N ARG A 73 3.76 8.34 -1.07
CA ARG A 73 5.22 8.35 -0.96
C ARG A 73 5.76 7.04 -0.41
N LYS A 74 5.10 6.45 0.60
CA LYS A 74 5.54 5.17 1.17
C LYS A 74 5.49 4.04 0.14
N PHE A 75 4.38 3.94 -0.58
CA PHE A 75 4.21 2.98 -1.67
C PHE A 75 5.27 3.16 -2.74
N VAL A 76 5.49 4.41 -3.20
CA VAL A 76 6.47 4.70 -4.25
C VAL A 76 7.90 4.40 -3.82
N GLN A 77 8.27 4.65 -2.55
CA GLN A 77 9.58 4.25 -2.04
C GLN A 77 9.76 2.73 -2.00
N ARG A 78 8.70 1.98 -1.71
CA ARG A 78 8.76 0.52 -1.59
C ARG A 78 8.71 -0.17 -2.94
N TYR A 79 7.87 0.27 -3.86
CA TYR A 79 7.57 -0.45 -5.11
C TYR A 79 7.78 0.37 -6.38
N GLY A 80 7.95 1.70 -6.29
CA GLY A 80 7.88 2.60 -7.43
C GLY A 80 6.47 3.08 -7.76
N GLN A 81 6.28 3.65 -8.95
CA GLN A 81 4.97 4.23 -9.35
C GLN A 81 3.87 3.18 -9.52
N THR A 82 4.27 1.96 -9.87
CA THR A 82 3.40 0.85 -10.24
C THR A 82 4.06 -0.46 -9.87
N VAL A 83 3.29 -1.41 -9.37
CA VAL A 83 3.77 -2.75 -9.04
C VAL A 83 2.82 -3.81 -9.58
N SER A 84 3.38 -4.95 -9.93
CA SER A 84 2.63 -6.10 -10.42
C SER A 84 3.31 -7.36 -9.92
N THR A 85 2.54 -8.42 -9.71
CA THR A 85 3.07 -9.72 -9.30
C THR A 85 4.17 -10.20 -10.25
N ALA A 86 4.03 -9.94 -11.55
CA ALA A 86 5.03 -10.26 -12.57
C ALA A 86 6.33 -9.43 -12.50
N SER A 87 6.28 -8.21 -11.95
CA SER A 87 7.45 -7.31 -11.85
C SER A 87 8.12 -7.39 -10.48
N TYR A 88 7.39 -7.78 -9.44
CA TYR A 88 7.85 -7.71 -8.06
C TYR A 88 8.96 -8.72 -7.72
N GLY A 89 8.91 -9.93 -8.31
CA GLY A 89 9.88 -11.00 -8.06
C GLY A 89 10.98 -11.14 -9.11
N ARG A 90 11.13 -10.17 -10.03
CA ARG A 90 12.05 -10.29 -11.18
C ARG A 90 13.49 -9.80 -10.91
N GLU A 91 13.79 -9.39 -9.68
CA GLU A 91 15.11 -8.90 -9.25
C GLU A 91 15.77 -9.78 -8.16
N TYR A 92 15.59 -11.10 -8.22
CA TYR A 92 16.39 -12.06 -7.45
C TYR A 92 17.08 -13.07 -8.38
#